data_AF-A0AA43FNR8-F1
#
_entry.id   AF-A0AA43FNR8-F1
#
_cell.length_a   1.000
_cell.length_b   1.000
_cell.length_c   1.000
_cell.angle_alpha   90.00
_cell.angle_beta   90.00
_cell.angle_gamma   90.00
#
_symmetry.space_group_name_H-M   'P 1'
#
loop_
_entity.id
_entity.type
_entity.pdbx_description
1 polymer ?
#
loop_
_entity_poly.entity_id
_entity_poly.type
_entity_poly.pdbx_seq_one_letter_code
_entity_poly.pdbx_strand_id
1 'polypeptide(L)'
;MPAVASRPAGSRAGTLHTLPSQAERHLSVCRALVPSDRTVAEILGVSPSQVSRWKRGQDPGDENADRLGGLALVVEMLARWLPAEAVEGWLQGRNAHFGERSPAQMIRSGRVADVIGAIEAEKAGVFA
;
A
#
# COMPACT_ATOMS: atom_id res chain seq x y z
N MET A 1 -11.54 -25.94 -54.68
CA MET A 1 -10.42 -26.01 -53.71
C MET A 1 -9.37 -24.95 -54.09
N PRO A 2 -9.32 -23.77 -53.47
CA PRO A 2 -8.15 -22.90 -53.56
C PRO A 2 -7.29 -22.98 -52.28
N ALA A 3 -5.98 -23.07 -52.48
CA ALA A 3 -4.96 -23.09 -51.44
C ALA A 3 -4.83 -21.71 -50.77
N VAL A 4 -4.83 -21.69 -49.43
CA VAL A 4 -4.60 -20.48 -48.64
C VAL A 4 -3.09 -20.26 -48.48
N ALA A 5 -2.61 -19.12 -48.95
CA ALA A 5 -1.22 -18.71 -48.80
C ALA A 5 -0.97 -18.15 -47.39
N SER A 6 -0.03 -18.76 -46.67
CA SER A 6 0.50 -18.26 -45.39
C SER A 6 1.18 -16.89 -45.56
N ARG A 7 0.83 -15.93 -44.69
CA ARG A 7 1.65 -14.73 -44.43
C ARG A 7 2.27 -14.86 -43.04
N PRO A 8 3.60 -14.74 -42.89
CA PRO A 8 4.19 -14.53 -41.58
C PRO A 8 4.13 -13.03 -41.27
N ALA A 9 3.32 -12.65 -40.29
CA ALA A 9 3.44 -11.33 -39.67
C ALA A 9 4.35 -11.50 -38.45
N GLY A 10 5.63 -11.22 -38.62
CA GLY A 10 6.55 -11.03 -37.51
C GLY A 10 6.02 -9.94 -36.60
N SER A 11 5.51 -10.32 -35.43
CA SER A 11 5.18 -9.36 -34.39
C SER A 11 6.49 -8.92 -33.73
N ARG A 12 6.97 -7.74 -34.13
CA ARG A 12 7.97 -7.01 -33.36
C ARG A 12 7.34 -6.70 -32.01
N ALA A 13 7.74 -7.44 -30.98
CA ALA A 13 7.52 -7.09 -29.58
C ALA A 13 8.24 -5.76 -29.31
N GLY A 14 7.57 -4.66 -29.61
CA GLY A 14 7.95 -3.34 -29.16
C GLY A 14 7.79 -3.31 -27.64
N THR A 15 8.87 -2.92 -26.97
CA THR A 15 9.00 -2.73 -25.53
C THR A 15 7.78 -1.99 -24.97
N LEU A 16 6.83 -2.72 -24.39
CA LEU A 16 5.84 -2.11 -23.50
C LEU A 16 6.66 -1.52 -22.34
N HIS A 17 6.57 -0.20 -22.14
CA HIS A 17 6.93 0.38 -20.85
C HIS A 17 5.98 -0.25 -19.84
N THR A 18 6.43 -1.31 -19.16
CA THR A 18 5.62 -2.03 -18.18
C THR A 18 5.30 -1.06 -17.06
N LEU A 19 4.09 -0.50 -17.07
CA LEU A 19 3.62 0.34 -15.97
C LEU A 19 3.74 -0.48 -14.69
N PRO A 20 4.27 0.10 -13.59
CA PRO A 20 4.42 -0.62 -12.34
C PRO A 20 3.06 -1.17 -11.90
N SER A 21 3.03 -2.35 -11.29
CA SER A 21 1.79 -2.91 -10.75
C SER A 21 1.17 -1.97 -9.69
N GLN A 22 -0.13 -2.12 -9.41
CA GLN A 22 -0.79 -1.42 -8.29
C GLN A 22 -0.01 -1.60 -6.98
N ALA A 23 0.43 -2.84 -6.72
CA ALA A 23 1.20 -3.17 -5.52
C ALA A 23 2.55 -2.45 -5.46
N GLU A 24 3.28 -2.37 -6.57
CA GLU A 24 4.54 -1.60 -6.64
C GLU A 24 4.30 -0.11 -6.35
N ARG A 25 3.24 0.47 -6.91
CA ARG A 25 2.90 1.89 -6.65
C ARG A 25 2.57 2.13 -5.19
N HIS A 26 1.67 1.33 -4.61
CA HIS A 26 1.30 1.47 -3.20
C HIS A 26 2.51 1.25 -2.27
N LEU A 27 3.37 0.27 -2.59
CA LEU A 27 4.59 0.05 -1.82
C LEU A 27 5.55 1.25 -1.91
N SER A 28 5.70 1.84 -3.10
CA SER A 28 6.50 3.05 -3.30
C SER A 28 6.00 4.22 -2.42
N VAL A 29 4.68 4.44 -2.41
CA VAL A 29 4.04 5.44 -1.54
C VAL A 29 4.33 5.18 -0.06
N CYS A 30 4.15 3.93 0.39
CA CYS A 30 4.47 3.55 1.76
C CYS A 30 5.94 3.85 2.09
N ARG A 31 6.87 3.44 1.24
CA ARG A 31 8.32 3.57 1.48
C ARG A 31 8.82 5.00 1.51
N ALA A 32 8.08 5.96 0.97
CA ALA A 32 8.40 7.38 1.10
C ALA A 32 8.20 7.91 2.53
N LEU A 33 7.39 7.23 3.36
CA LEU A 33 6.90 7.73 4.64
C LEU A 33 7.14 6.78 5.82
N VAL A 34 7.39 5.50 5.56
CA VAL A 34 7.89 4.54 6.55
C VAL A 34 9.31 4.07 6.21
N PRO A 35 10.17 3.78 7.20
CA PRO A 35 11.63 3.70 7.01
C PRO A 35 12.13 2.44 6.31
N SER A 36 11.44 1.29 6.38
CA SER A 36 11.90 0.05 5.73
C SER A 36 10.80 -0.83 5.10
N ASP A 37 11.19 -1.71 4.16
CA ASP A 37 10.30 -2.79 3.64
C ASP A 37 9.87 -3.71 4.80
N ARG A 38 10.73 -3.84 5.82
CA ARG A 38 10.44 -4.59 7.06
C ARG A 38 9.34 -3.90 7.88
N THR A 39 9.39 -2.58 8.03
CA THR A 39 8.34 -1.81 8.72
C THR A 39 6.99 -1.99 8.02
N VAL A 40 6.97 -1.93 6.69
CA VAL A 40 5.74 -2.22 5.91
C VAL A 40 5.22 -3.62 6.23
N ALA A 41 6.10 -4.62 6.27
CA ALA A 41 5.75 -6.00 6.61
C ALA A 41 5.15 -6.10 8.03
N GLU A 42 5.73 -5.41 9.01
CA GLU A 42 5.27 -5.37 10.40
C GLU A 42 3.89 -4.69 10.54
N ILE A 43 3.68 -3.57 9.85
CA ILE A 43 2.38 -2.86 9.84
C ILE A 43 1.30 -3.75 9.23
N LEU A 44 1.59 -4.40 8.09
CA LEU A 44 0.65 -5.26 7.38
C LEU A 44 0.54 -6.66 7.99
N GLY A 45 1.42 -7.04 8.92
CA GLY A 45 1.41 -8.37 9.55
C GLY A 45 1.74 -9.51 8.57
N VAL A 46 2.58 -9.22 7.58
CA VAL A 46 3.03 -10.17 6.55
C VAL A 46 4.52 -10.44 6.67
N SER A 47 5.05 -11.42 5.95
CA SER A 47 6.49 -11.65 5.94
C SER A 47 7.24 -10.61 5.09
N PRO A 48 8.50 -10.26 5.42
CA PRO A 48 9.33 -9.40 4.56
C PRO A 48 9.56 -10.00 3.16
N SER A 49 9.49 -11.33 3.03
CA SER A 49 9.62 -12.01 1.74
C SER A 49 8.40 -11.82 0.84
N GLN A 50 7.19 -11.64 1.39
CA GLN A 50 6.01 -11.22 0.64
C GLN A 50 6.19 -9.80 0.10
N VAL A 51 6.60 -8.84 0.93
CA VAL A 51 6.86 -7.46 0.48
C VAL A 51 7.92 -7.42 -0.63
N SER A 52 8.99 -8.20 -0.49
CA SER A 52 10.04 -8.33 -1.51
C SER A 52 9.51 -8.86 -2.84
N ARG A 53 8.51 -9.75 -2.83
CA ARG A 53 7.87 -10.29 -4.03
C ARG A 53 6.97 -9.25 -4.69
N TRP A 54 6.19 -8.51 -3.92
CA TRP A 54 5.32 -7.43 -4.44
C TRP A 54 6.15 -6.32 -5.11
N LYS A 55 7.30 -5.99 -4.54
CA LYS A 55 8.28 -5.06 -5.14
C LYS A 55 8.82 -5.52 -6.49
N ARG A 56 8.80 -6.82 -6.78
CA ARG A 56 9.16 -7.42 -8.07
C ARG A 56 7.96 -7.63 -9.00
N GLY A 57 6.81 -7.06 -8.66
CA GLY A 57 5.58 -7.13 -9.46
C GLY A 57 4.78 -8.41 -9.28
N GLN A 58 5.11 -9.25 -8.30
CA GLN A 58 4.23 -10.38 -7.97
C GLN A 58 2.94 -9.88 -7.33
N ASP A 59 1.81 -10.41 -7.78
CA ASP A 59 0.50 -10.10 -7.22
C ASP A 59 0.41 -10.45 -5.72
N PRO A 60 0.04 -9.50 -4.85
CA PRO A 60 -0.20 -9.76 -3.42
C PRO A 60 -1.43 -10.61 -3.13
N GLY A 61 -2.37 -10.73 -4.06
CA GLY A 61 -3.71 -11.28 -3.85
C GLY A 61 -4.64 -10.26 -3.17
N ASP A 62 -5.95 -10.38 -3.42
CA ASP A 62 -6.97 -9.37 -3.12
C ASP A 62 -6.88 -8.79 -1.70
N GLU A 63 -6.85 -9.65 -0.68
CA GLU A 63 -6.82 -9.21 0.72
C GLU A 63 -5.58 -8.36 1.06
N ASN A 64 -4.41 -8.75 0.54
CA ASN A 64 -3.18 -7.99 0.78
C ASN A 64 -3.09 -6.77 -0.13
N ALA A 65 -3.68 -6.82 -1.33
CA ALA A 65 -3.81 -5.67 -2.22
C ALA A 65 -4.62 -4.55 -1.54
N ASP A 66 -5.74 -4.91 -0.93
CA ASP A 66 -6.62 -3.99 -0.20
C ASP A 66 -5.92 -3.41 1.03
N ARG A 67 -5.25 -4.26 1.83
CA ARG A 67 -4.47 -3.80 3.00
C ARG A 67 -3.34 -2.84 2.60
N LEU A 68 -2.61 -3.17 1.53
CA LEU A 68 -1.50 -2.35 1.04
C LEU A 68 -2.00 -1.02 0.46
N GLY A 69 -3.11 -1.03 -0.28
CA GLY A 69 -3.77 0.20 -0.76
C GLY A 69 -4.31 1.07 0.37
N GLY A 70 -4.92 0.45 1.37
CA GLY A 70 -5.38 1.14 2.57
C GLY A 70 -4.24 1.78 3.35
N LEU A 71 -3.12 1.08 3.51
CA LEU A 71 -1.92 1.64 4.14
C LEU A 71 -1.37 2.82 3.32
N ALA A 72 -1.27 2.69 1.99
CA ALA A 72 -0.78 3.76 1.12
C ALA A 72 -1.62 5.04 1.26
N LEU A 73 -2.94 4.91 1.24
CA LEU A 73 -3.85 6.05 1.48
C LEU A 73 -3.64 6.68 2.87
N VAL A 74 -3.58 5.85 3.91
CA VAL A 74 -3.41 6.33 5.29
C VAL A 74 -2.09 7.10 5.45
N VAL A 75 -0.97 6.59 4.93
CA VAL A 75 0.31 7.31 5.04
C VAL A 75 0.28 8.63 4.28
N GLU A 76 -0.32 8.69 3.09
CA GLU A 76 -0.47 9.95 2.35
C GLU A 76 -1.32 10.98 3.10
N MET A 77 -2.37 10.53 3.79
CA MET A 77 -3.18 11.42 4.62
C MET A 77 -2.41 11.96 5.83
N LEU A 78 -1.64 11.10 6.52
CA LEU A 78 -0.81 11.50 7.66
C LEU A 78 0.30 12.48 7.23
N ALA A 79 0.96 12.23 6.10
CA ALA A 79 2.06 13.06 5.60
C ALA A 79 1.69 14.51 5.28
N ARG A 80 0.39 14.83 5.16
CA ARG A 80 -0.07 16.20 4.94
C ARG A 80 0.12 17.10 6.17
N TRP A 81 0.29 16.53 7.36
CA TRP A 81 0.34 17.29 8.60
C TRP A 81 1.21 16.68 9.71
N LEU A 82 1.62 15.41 9.59
CA LEU A 82 2.64 14.80 10.44
C LEU A 82 3.98 14.72 9.70
N PRO A 83 5.11 14.92 10.40
CA PRO A 83 6.42 14.63 9.84
C PRO A 83 6.62 13.12 9.68
N ALA A 84 7.43 12.71 8.71
CA ALA A 84 7.59 11.30 8.33
C ALA A 84 8.02 10.40 9.51
N GLU A 85 8.90 10.91 10.38
CA GLU A 85 9.36 10.21 11.58
C GLU A 85 8.26 9.91 12.60
N ALA A 86 7.13 10.64 12.57
CA ALA A 86 6.00 10.40 13.46
C ALA A 86 5.00 9.37 12.90
N VAL A 87 5.03 9.11 11.58
CA VAL A 87 4.05 8.26 10.89
C VAL A 87 4.10 6.81 11.39
N GLU A 88 5.29 6.24 11.55
CA GLU A 88 5.45 4.86 12.05
C GLU A 88 4.90 4.73 13.48
N GLY A 89 5.27 5.68 14.36
CA GLY A 89 4.81 5.71 15.74
C GLY A 89 3.29 5.83 15.84
N TRP A 90 2.67 6.66 14.99
CA TRP A 90 1.21 6.78 14.95
C TRP A 90 0.53 5.48 14.50
N LEU A 91 1.08 4.81 13.48
CA LEU A 91 0.52 3.57 12.94
C LEU A 91 0.64 2.38 13.88
N GLN A 92 1.79 2.24 14.53
CA GLN A 92 2.08 1.09 15.39
C GLN A 92 1.67 1.32 16.84
N GLY A 93 1.62 2.58 17.28
CA GLY A 93 1.23 2.99 18.61
C GLY A 93 -0.26 2.79 18.90
N ARG A 94 -0.60 2.83 20.18
CA ARG A 94 -1.99 2.80 20.62
C ARG A 94 -2.66 4.12 20.26
N ASN A 95 -3.87 4.05 19.70
CA ASN A 95 -4.61 5.24 19.31
C ASN A 95 -5.90 5.36 20.13
N ALA A 96 -6.16 6.56 20.67
CA ALA A 96 -7.30 6.81 21.55
C ALA A 96 -8.65 6.49 20.91
N HIS A 97 -8.77 6.62 19.58
CA HIS A 97 -9.98 6.28 18.84
C HIS A 97 -10.25 4.76 18.77
N PHE A 98 -9.25 3.93 19.05
CA PHE A 98 -9.34 2.46 18.98
C PHE A 98 -9.08 1.76 20.32
N GLY A 99 -8.99 2.52 21.41
CA GLY A 99 -8.72 2.01 22.76
C GLY A 99 -7.33 1.40 22.87
N GLU A 100 -7.26 0.08 23.11
CA GLU A 100 -5.99 -0.66 23.24
C GLU A 100 -5.35 -1.00 21.88
N ARG A 101 -6.03 -0.71 20.76
CA ARG A 101 -5.59 -1.12 19.43
C ARG A 101 -4.79 -0.05 18.71
N SER A 102 -3.90 -0.49 17.83
CA SER A 102 -3.16 0.38 16.93
C SER A 102 -3.86 0.53 15.58
N PRO A 103 -3.64 1.66 14.86
CA PRO A 103 -4.12 1.82 13.50
C PRO A 103 -3.65 0.70 12.57
N ALA A 104 -2.43 0.18 12.75
CA ALA A 104 -1.94 -0.99 12.01
C ALA A 104 -2.82 -2.24 12.21
N GLN A 105 -3.28 -2.51 13.44
CA GLN A 105 -4.22 -3.61 13.70
C GLN A 105 -5.57 -3.39 12.99
N MET A 106 -6.03 -2.15 12.92
CA MET A 106 -7.26 -1.80 12.21
C MET A 106 -7.10 -2.01 10.68
N ILE A 107 -5.97 -1.59 10.10
CA ILE A 107 -5.66 -1.84 8.68
C ILE A 107 -5.64 -3.35 8.39
N ARG A 108 -4.96 -4.14 9.23
CA ARG A 108 -4.90 -5.61 9.06
C ARG A 108 -6.26 -6.29 9.10
N SER A 109 -7.18 -5.76 9.90
CA SER A 109 -8.56 -6.26 9.99
C SER A 109 -9.51 -5.70 8.94
N GLY A 110 -9.00 -4.99 7.92
CA GLY A 110 -9.80 -4.42 6.84
C GLY A 110 -10.59 -3.17 7.24
N ARG A 111 -10.30 -2.58 8.40
CA ARG A 111 -11.03 -1.45 8.99
C ARG A 111 -10.39 -0.10 8.64
N VAL A 112 -9.97 0.06 7.38
CA VAL A 112 -9.27 1.28 6.90
C VAL A 112 -10.14 2.54 7.04
N ALA A 113 -11.46 2.42 6.82
CA ALA A 113 -12.39 3.53 6.98
C ALA A 113 -12.41 4.11 8.41
N ASP A 114 -12.28 3.27 9.43
CA ASP A 114 -12.21 3.74 10.82
C ASP A 114 -10.91 4.53 11.07
N VAL A 115 -9.79 4.08 10.47
CA VAL A 115 -8.49 4.76 10.53
C VAL A 115 -8.56 6.14 9.90
N ILE A 116 -9.20 6.25 8.73
CA ILE A 116 -9.46 7.54 8.08
C ILE A 116 -10.28 8.45 9.00
N GLY A 117 -11.33 7.93 9.64
CA GLY A 117 -12.14 8.68 10.59
C GLY A 117 -11.33 9.21 11.78
N ALA A 118 -10.41 8.40 12.33
CA ALA A 118 -9.53 8.83 13.41
C ALA A 118 -8.58 9.96 12.96
N ILE A 119 -8.01 9.88 11.75
CA ILE A 119 -7.15 10.94 11.20
C ILE A 119 -7.92 12.26 11.10
N GLU A 120 -9.13 12.24 10.56
CA GLU A 120 -9.94 13.46 10.42
C GLU A 120 -10.39 14.02 11.78
N ALA A 121 -10.72 13.15 12.74
CA ALA A 121 -11.05 13.59 14.10
C ALA A 121 -9.86 14.24 14.81
N GLU A 122 -8.67 13.65 14.70
CA GLU A 122 -7.45 14.19 15.29
C GLU A 122 -7.07 15.54 14.65
N LYS A 123 -7.15 15.66 13.32
CA LYS A 123 -6.97 16.93 12.61
C LYS A 123 -7.97 17.99 13.08
N ALA A 124 -9.25 17.64 13.20
CA ALA A 124 -10.27 18.58 13.67
C ALA A 124 -9.96 19.09 15.09
N GLY A 125 -9.41 18.24 15.96
CA GLY A 125 -8.96 18.64 17.30
C GLY A 125 -7.68 19.50 17.31
N VAL A 126 -6.79 19.32 16.33
CA VAL A 126 -5.56 20.13 16.18
C VAL A 126 -5.87 21.56 15.70
N PHE A 127 -6.93 21.74 14.91
CA PHE A 127 -7.36 23.03 14.37
C PHE A 127 -8.51 23.71 15.15
N ALA A 128 -8.91 23.16 16.30
CA ALA A 128 -9.99 23.68 17.16
C ALA A 128 -9.50 24.67 18.24
#